data_AF-A0A838VKP5-F1
#
_entry.id   AF-A0A838VKP5-F1
#
_cell.length_a   1.000
_cell.length_b   1.000
_cell.length_c   1.000
_cell.angle_alpha   90.00
_cell.angle_beta   90.00
_cell.angle_gamma   90.00
#
_symmetry.space_group_name_H-M   'P 1'
#
loop_
_entity.id
_entity.type
_entity.pdbx_description
1 polymer ?
#
loop_
_entity_poly.entity_id
_entity_poly.type
_entity_poly.pdbx_seq_one_letter_code
_entity_poly.pdbx_strand_id
1 'polypeptide(L)'
;VLFCATGAKPGFDPTAPYKVDYEGTKNLVDVAKLKGIEHFVFVSSMCVSQLFHPLNLFWLILVWKKQAEEYLQKSGLTYTIVRPGGLKNEDNSDSIVMSQADTLFDGSIPRQKVAQVCVEALFEPASRNKIVEIVAQPTAPVKSLNELFSQVA
;
A
#
# COMPACT_ATOMS: atom_id res chain seq x y z
N VAL A 1 2.99 -2.17 -16.50
CA VAL A 1 2.73 -2.12 -15.04
C VAL A 1 4.03 -1.88 -14.29
N LEU A 2 3.99 -1.17 -13.17
CA LEU A 2 5.10 -1.09 -12.20
C LEU A 2 4.59 -1.44 -10.80
N PHE A 3 5.27 -2.38 -10.12
CA PHE A 3 5.04 -2.70 -8.71
C PHE A 3 6.09 -2.03 -7.84
N CYS A 4 5.66 -1.16 -6.93
CA CYS A 4 6.53 -0.52 -5.95
C CYS A 4 6.27 -1.12 -4.57
N ALA A 5 7.23 -1.91 -4.08
CA ALA A 5 7.24 -2.46 -2.73
C ALA A 5 8.54 -2.09 -1.99
N THR A 6 9.16 -0.98 -2.38
CA THR A 6 10.35 -0.46 -1.73
C THR A 6 10.00 0.13 -0.36
N GLY A 7 10.92 0.01 0.59
CA GLY A 7 10.81 0.67 1.87
C GLY A 7 12.15 0.65 2.59
N ALA A 8 12.42 1.70 3.36
CA ALA A 8 13.64 1.77 4.14
C ALA A 8 13.69 0.62 5.15
N LYS A 9 14.85 -0.04 5.22
CA LYS A 9 15.12 -0.99 6.31
C LYS A 9 15.25 -0.19 7.62
N PRO A 10 14.70 -0.68 8.74
CA PRO A 10 14.94 -0.07 10.05
C PRO A 10 16.44 0.08 10.33
N GLY A 11 16.85 1.27 10.77
CA GLY A 11 18.25 1.60 11.00
C GLY A 11 18.45 2.99 11.60
N PHE A 12 19.71 3.34 11.84
CA PHE A 12 20.10 4.60 12.49
C PHE A 12 20.26 5.79 11.53
N ASP A 13 20.11 5.59 10.22
CA ASP A 13 20.11 6.70 9.26
C ASP A 13 18.73 7.38 9.25
N PRO A 14 18.60 8.60 9.80
CA PRO A 14 17.32 9.30 9.86
C PRO A 14 16.82 9.74 8.48
N THR A 15 17.69 9.75 7.48
CA THR A 15 17.35 10.15 6.11
C THR A 15 16.86 8.99 5.26
N ALA A 16 17.01 7.74 5.73
CA ALA A 16 16.69 6.57 4.93
C ALA A 16 15.20 6.50 4.51
N PRO A 17 14.21 6.74 5.40
CA PRO A 17 12.81 6.76 4.98
C PRO A 17 12.48 7.86 3.96
N TYR A 18 13.06 9.06 4.12
CA TYR A 18 12.90 10.12 3.13
C TYR A 18 13.46 9.70 1.75
N LYS A 19 14.69 9.20 1.70
CA LYS A 19 15.37 8.81 0.45
C LYS A 19 14.71 7.62 -0.23
N VAL A 20 14.27 6.62 0.54
CA VAL A 20 13.76 5.35 -0.01
C VAL A 20 12.25 5.40 -0.21
N ASP A 21 11.48 5.70 0.83
CA ASP A 21 10.03 5.64 0.79
C ASP A 21 9.43 6.81 0.01
N TYR A 22 10.02 8.01 0.08
CA TYR A 22 9.56 9.17 -0.68
C TYR A 22 10.35 9.39 -1.99
N GLU A 23 11.62 9.78 -1.94
CA GLU A 23 12.37 10.13 -3.15
C GLU A 23 12.50 8.95 -4.12
N GLY A 24 12.77 7.75 -3.60
CA GLY A 24 12.83 6.52 -4.39
C GLY A 24 11.51 6.25 -5.11
N THR A 25 10.39 6.26 -4.40
CA THR A 25 9.05 6.08 -4.99
C THR A 25 8.73 7.19 -5.99
N LYS A 26 9.02 8.45 -5.67
CA LYS A 26 8.85 9.60 -6.58
C LYS A 26 9.59 9.39 -7.90
N ASN A 27 10.84 8.94 -7.85
CA ASN A 27 11.62 8.67 -9.06
C ASN A 27 11.00 7.55 -9.91
N LEU A 28 10.46 6.50 -9.27
CA LEU A 28 9.73 5.45 -9.98
C LEU A 28 8.47 5.99 -10.66
N VAL A 29 7.72 6.88 -9.99
CA VAL A 29 6.55 7.56 -10.56
C VAL A 29 6.95 8.40 -11.78
N ASP A 30 8.02 9.19 -11.68
CA ASP A 30 8.51 10.04 -12.76
C ASP A 30 8.91 9.20 -13.98
N VAL A 31 9.65 8.11 -13.78
CA VAL A 31 10.05 7.19 -14.86
C VAL A 31 8.83 6.47 -15.44
N ALA A 32 7.88 6.04 -14.61
CA ALA A 32 6.65 5.39 -15.07
C ALA A 32 5.85 6.31 -16.01
N LYS A 33 5.73 7.61 -15.67
CA LYS A 33 5.12 8.61 -16.55
C LYS A 33 5.88 8.75 -17.86
N LEU A 34 7.19 8.94 -17.79
CA LEU A 34 8.04 9.13 -18.98
C LEU A 34 7.98 7.94 -19.93
N LYS A 35 7.81 6.72 -19.39
CA LYS A 35 7.73 5.48 -20.18
C LYS A 35 6.29 5.09 -20.56
N GLY A 36 5.29 5.88 -20.18
CA GLY A 36 3.88 5.58 -20.48
C GLY A 36 3.39 4.30 -19.80
N ILE A 37 3.86 3.99 -18.59
CA ILE A 37 3.38 2.84 -17.83
C ILE A 37 1.92 3.08 -17.44
N GLU A 38 1.05 2.16 -17.83
CA GLU A 38 -0.41 2.35 -17.68
C GLU A 38 -0.89 2.22 -16.24
N HIS A 39 -0.27 1.38 -15.40
CA HIS A 39 -0.74 1.10 -14.04
C HIS A 39 0.43 0.96 -13.05
N PHE A 40 0.37 1.73 -11.97
CA PHE A 40 1.32 1.74 -10.86
C PHE A 40 0.69 1.16 -9.59
N VAL A 41 1.16 0.01 -9.12
CA VAL A 41 0.68 -0.60 -7.87
C VAL A 41 1.71 -0.32 -6.77
N PHE A 42 1.28 0.35 -5.69
CA PHE A 42 2.16 0.80 -4.62
C PHE A 42 1.80 0.17 -3.27
N VAL A 43 2.74 -0.51 -2.64
CA VAL A 43 2.61 -1.01 -1.27
C VAL A 43 3.06 0.07 -0.29
N SER A 44 2.09 0.69 0.36
CA SER A 44 2.27 1.70 1.38
C SER A 44 2.12 1.08 2.78
N SER A 45 1.35 1.69 3.68
CA SER A 45 1.06 1.19 5.03
C SER A 45 -0.28 1.74 5.52
N MET A 46 -0.99 0.99 6.36
CA MET A 46 -2.09 1.58 7.14
C MET A 46 -1.57 2.70 8.05
N CYS A 47 -2.48 3.53 8.56
CA CYS A 47 -2.16 4.61 9.49
C CYS A 47 -1.23 5.70 8.94
N VAL A 48 -0.99 5.79 7.63
CA VAL A 48 -0.17 6.86 7.04
C VAL A 48 -0.72 8.26 7.30
N SER A 49 -2.03 8.39 7.55
CA SER A 49 -2.67 9.64 7.98
C SER A 49 -2.52 9.95 9.48
N GLN A 50 -1.90 9.09 10.29
CA GLN A 50 -1.75 9.28 11.73
C GLN A 50 -0.34 9.76 12.10
N LEU A 51 -0.19 11.08 12.32
CA LEU A 51 1.10 11.69 12.66
C LEU A 51 1.70 11.13 13.96
N PHE A 52 0.88 10.90 14.98
CA PHE A 52 1.35 10.41 16.30
C PHE A 52 1.44 8.89 16.41
N HIS A 53 1.29 8.15 15.30
CA HIS A 53 1.40 6.70 15.32
C HIS A 53 2.83 6.25 15.70
N PRO A 54 3.01 5.22 16.55
CA PRO A 54 4.34 4.80 17.04
C PRO A 54 5.35 4.47 15.94
N LEU A 55 4.90 4.01 14.77
CA LEU A 55 5.79 3.78 13.62
C LEU A 55 6.54 5.04 13.16
N ASN A 56 6.03 6.24 13.43
CA ASN A 56 6.76 7.47 13.11
C ASN A 56 8.00 7.70 13.98
N LEU A 57 8.21 6.92 15.05
CA LEU A 57 9.49 6.87 15.75
C LEU A 57 10.62 6.32 14.87
N PHE A 58 10.28 5.61 13.78
CA PHE A 58 11.22 5.22 12.73
C PHE A 58 11.36 6.36 11.70
N TRP A 59 11.81 7.53 12.17
CA TRP A 59 12.14 8.70 11.35
C TRP A 59 11.01 9.18 10.43
N LEU A 60 9.79 9.27 10.98
CA LEU A 60 8.58 9.73 10.27
C LEU A 60 8.24 8.89 9.01
N ILE A 61 8.55 7.60 8.99
CA ILE A 61 8.34 6.72 7.84
C ILE A 61 6.92 6.78 7.24
N LEU A 62 5.88 6.90 8.08
CA LEU A 62 4.50 6.99 7.60
C LEU A 62 4.22 8.31 6.89
N VAL A 63 4.83 9.41 7.36
CA VAL A 63 4.76 10.72 6.70
C VAL A 63 5.38 10.65 5.31
N TRP A 64 6.54 10.00 5.15
CA TRP A 64 7.18 9.85 3.85
C TRP A 64 6.40 8.96 2.90
N LYS A 65 5.84 7.85 3.39
CA LYS A 65 4.92 7.01 2.61
C LYS A 65 3.68 7.80 2.17
N LYS A 66 3.07 8.59 3.05
CA LYS A 66 1.94 9.47 2.68
C LYS A 66 2.31 10.48 1.59
N GLN A 67 3.48 11.11 1.68
CA GLN A 67 3.94 12.04 0.64
C GLN A 67 4.15 11.33 -0.71
N ALA A 68 4.62 10.07 -0.70
CA ALA A 68 4.74 9.26 -1.91
C ALA A 68 3.37 8.91 -2.51
N GLU A 69 2.39 8.56 -1.67
CA GLU A 69 1.01 8.34 -2.11
C GLU A 69 0.42 9.60 -2.76
N GLU A 70 0.58 10.76 -2.13
CA GLU A 70 0.06 12.03 -2.66
C GLU A 70 0.74 12.41 -3.98
N TYR A 71 2.05 12.13 -4.11
CA TYR A 71 2.77 12.36 -5.35
C TYR A 71 2.25 11.47 -6.49
N LEU A 72 2.06 10.17 -6.22
CA LEU A 72 1.50 9.23 -7.18
C LEU A 72 0.07 9.62 -7.58
N GLN A 73 -0.78 10.02 -6.64
CA GLN A 73 -2.14 10.49 -6.92
C GLN A 73 -2.17 11.72 -7.84
N LYS A 74 -1.28 12.69 -7.60
CA LYS A 74 -1.15 13.91 -8.42
C LYS A 74 -0.44 13.66 -9.76
N SER A 75 0.11 12.47 -9.97
CA SER A 75 0.95 12.16 -11.12
C SER A 75 0.17 12.04 -12.44
N GLY A 76 -1.12 11.70 -12.36
CA GLY A 76 -1.98 11.37 -13.51
C GLY A 76 -1.85 9.92 -14.01
N LEU A 77 -0.97 9.10 -13.41
CA LEU A 77 -0.93 7.66 -13.66
C LEU A 77 -2.16 6.99 -13.07
N THR A 78 -2.65 5.93 -13.72
CA THR A 78 -3.59 5.02 -13.04
C THR A 78 -2.81 4.28 -11.95
N TYR A 79 -3.36 4.26 -10.73
CA TYR A 79 -2.69 3.64 -9.60
C TYR A 79 -3.60 2.69 -8.82
N THR A 80 -2.97 1.82 -8.02
CA THR A 80 -3.63 1.16 -6.87
C THR A 80 -2.67 1.23 -5.69
N ILE A 81 -3.09 1.91 -4.63
CA ILE A 81 -2.29 2.02 -3.41
C ILE A 81 -2.83 1.00 -2.40
N VAL A 82 -1.99 0.07 -2.01
CA VAL A 82 -2.30 -0.97 -1.02
C VAL A 82 -1.66 -0.59 0.30
N ARG A 83 -2.46 -0.36 1.32
CA ARG A 83 -2.07 -0.03 2.69
C ARG A 83 -2.28 -1.26 3.58
N PRO A 84 -1.28 -2.15 3.72
CA PRO A 84 -1.43 -3.32 4.57
C PRO A 84 -1.30 -2.97 6.05
N GLY A 85 -1.93 -3.79 6.89
CA GLY A 85 -1.65 -3.85 8.31
C GLY A 85 -0.31 -4.48 8.65
N GLY A 86 -0.14 -4.88 9.91
CA GLY A 86 1.11 -5.49 10.38
C GLY A 86 1.49 -6.72 9.57
N LEU A 87 2.66 -6.71 8.93
CA LEU A 87 3.08 -7.79 8.03
C LEU A 87 3.54 -9.04 8.79
N LYS A 88 3.00 -10.20 8.42
CA LYS A 88 3.41 -11.53 8.91
C LYS A 88 4.14 -12.32 7.82
N ASN A 89 5.10 -13.16 8.23
CA ASN A 89 5.85 -14.02 7.30
C ASN A 89 5.09 -15.31 7.01
N GLU A 90 4.42 -15.83 8.02
CA GLU A 90 3.63 -17.05 7.96
C GLU A 90 2.28 -16.75 7.32
N ASP A 91 1.88 -17.61 6.38
CA ASP A 91 0.54 -17.58 5.82
C ASP A 91 -0.48 -18.22 6.76
N ASN A 92 -1.75 -17.90 6.57
CA ASN A 92 -2.85 -18.44 7.36
C ASN A 92 -4.14 -18.57 6.52
N SER A 93 -5.16 -19.21 7.07
CA SER A 93 -6.46 -19.40 6.38
C SER A 93 -7.41 -18.20 6.50
N ASP A 94 -7.00 -17.11 7.16
CA ASP A 94 -7.87 -15.98 7.48
C ASP A 94 -8.32 -15.23 6.22
N SER A 95 -9.55 -14.73 6.18
CA SER A 95 -10.02 -13.97 5.00
C SER A 95 -9.39 -12.58 4.94
N ILE A 96 -9.15 -12.07 3.73
CA ILE A 96 -8.76 -10.67 3.53
C ILE A 96 -9.97 -9.78 3.78
N VAL A 97 -9.82 -8.82 4.68
CA VAL A 97 -10.73 -7.68 4.83
C VAL A 97 -10.10 -6.51 4.10
N MET A 98 -10.87 -5.91 3.20
CA MET A 98 -10.47 -4.72 2.44
C MET A 98 -11.40 -3.57 2.78
N SER A 99 -10.85 -2.38 2.97
CA SER A 99 -11.64 -1.17 3.23
C SER A 99 -11.01 0.05 2.57
N GLN A 100 -11.76 1.14 2.52
CA GLN A 100 -11.27 2.42 2.00
C GLN A 100 -10.21 3.04 2.93
N ALA A 101 -9.48 4.04 2.42
CA ALA A 101 -8.47 4.76 3.19
C ALA A 101 -9.00 5.27 4.54
N ASP A 102 -8.14 5.18 5.56
CA ASP A 102 -8.34 5.69 6.91
C ASP A 102 -9.58 5.09 7.61
N THR A 103 -9.79 3.78 7.46
CA THR A 103 -10.86 3.02 8.14
C THR A 103 -10.35 1.88 9.01
N LEU A 104 -9.21 1.29 8.66
CA LEU A 104 -8.56 0.24 9.44
C LEU A 104 -7.34 0.83 10.17
N PHE A 105 -7.29 0.59 11.48
CA PHE A 105 -6.24 1.14 12.36
C PHE A 105 -5.49 0.08 13.16
N ASP A 106 -5.91 -1.18 13.04
CA ASP A 106 -5.24 -2.34 13.65
C ASP A 106 -5.48 -3.57 12.77
N GLY A 107 -4.72 -4.62 13.02
CA GLY A 107 -4.77 -5.88 12.31
C GLY A 107 -3.45 -6.22 11.63
N SER A 108 -3.33 -7.47 11.25
CA SER A 108 -2.14 -8.01 10.60
C SER A 108 -2.52 -8.79 9.35
N ILE A 109 -1.58 -8.93 8.42
CA ILE A 109 -1.79 -9.64 7.17
C ILE A 109 -0.51 -10.37 6.73
N PRO A 110 -0.59 -11.63 6.28
CA PRO A 110 0.52 -12.31 5.63
C PRO A 110 1.03 -11.54 4.40
N ARG A 111 2.35 -11.47 4.23
CA ARG A 111 2.98 -10.87 3.03
C ARG A 111 2.48 -11.50 1.73
N GLN A 112 2.19 -12.80 1.76
CA GLN A 112 1.63 -13.54 0.63
C GLN A 112 0.27 -12.96 0.17
N LYS A 113 -0.60 -12.60 1.10
CA LYS A 113 -1.91 -12.00 0.79
C LYS A 113 -1.78 -10.57 0.28
N VAL A 114 -0.83 -9.80 0.79
CA VAL A 114 -0.51 -8.48 0.22
C VAL A 114 -0.07 -8.60 -1.23
N ALA A 115 0.82 -9.55 -1.53
CA ALA A 115 1.27 -9.82 -2.90
C ALA A 115 0.09 -10.27 -3.79
N GLN A 116 -0.80 -11.12 -3.29
CA GLN A 116 -2.01 -11.54 -4.00
C GLN A 116 -2.90 -10.35 -4.38
N VAL A 117 -3.18 -9.45 -3.43
CA VAL A 117 -3.96 -8.22 -3.69
C VAL A 117 -3.29 -7.34 -4.74
N CYS A 118 -1.96 -7.19 -4.67
CA CYS A 118 -1.21 -6.40 -5.65
C CYS A 118 -1.32 -6.98 -7.06
N VAL A 119 -1.12 -8.29 -7.21
CA VAL A 119 -1.21 -8.97 -8.51
C VAL A 119 -2.63 -8.88 -9.07
N GLU A 120 -3.63 -9.11 -8.23
CA GLU A 120 -5.03 -9.08 -8.67
C GLU A 120 -5.46 -7.69 -9.13
N ALA A 121 -4.95 -6.62 -8.50
CA ALA A 121 -5.24 -5.25 -8.91
C ALA A 121 -5.00 -5.00 -10.41
N LEU A 122 -4.07 -5.73 -11.05
CA LEU A 122 -3.81 -5.60 -12.48
C LEU A 122 -4.99 -6.01 -13.36
N PHE A 123 -5.76 -7.00 -12.90
CA PHE A 123 -6.86 -7.59 -13.65
C PHE A 123 -8.20 -6.97 -13.28
N GLU A 124 -8.25 -6.26 -12.15
CA GLU A 124 -9.47 -5.69 -11.59
C GLU A 124 -9.64 -4.21 -11.96
N PRO A 125 -10.56 -3.84 -12.87
CA PRO A 125 -10.82 -2.45 -13.19
C PRO A 125 -11.28 -1.65 -11.96
N ALA A 126 -11.97 -2.32 -11.03
CA ALA A 126 -12.41 -1.75 -9.77
C ALA A 126 -11.26 -1.35 -8.83
N SER A 127 -10.02 -1.76 -9.10
CA SER A 127 -8.85 -1.36 -8.28
C SER A 127 -8.22 -0.03 -8.71
N ARG A 128 -8.60 0.48 -9.89
CA ARG A 128 -7.97 1.66 -10.52
C ARG A 128 -8.30 2.94 -9.76
N ASN A 129 -7.26 3.73 -9.52
CA ASN A 129 -7.28 4.98 -8.76
C ASN A 129 -7.80 4.84 -7.33
N LYS A 130 -7.62 3.67 -6.72
CA LYS A 130 -8.06 3.40 -5.34
C LYS A 130 -6.90 3.30 -4.36
N ILE A 131 -7.24 3.64 -3.12
CA ILE A 131 -6.45 3.35 -1.93
C ILE A 131 -7.23 2.31 -1.13
N VAL A 132 -6.62 1.15 -0.91
CA VAL A 132 -7.24 0.03 -0.19
C VAL A 132 -6.43 -0.30 1.04
N GLU A 133 -7.09 -0.38 2.18
CA GLU A 133 -6.52 -0.89 3.43
C GLU A 133 -6.85 -2.37 3.57
N ILE A 134 -5.85 -3.18 3.91
CA ILE A 134 -6.00 -4.64 3.97
C ILE A 134 -5.46 -5.25 5.27
N VAL A 135 -6.27 -6.11 5.87
CA VAL A 135 -5.91 -6.95 7.02
C VAL A 135 -6.45 -8.37 6.81
N ALA A 136 -5.93 -9.34 7.56
CA ALA A 136 -6.47 -10.69 7.60
C ALA A 136 -7.25 -10.91 8.90
N GLN A 137 -8.47 -11.45 8.79
CA GLN A 137 -9.33 -11.74 9.95
C GLN A 137 -9.92 -13.16 9.87
N PRO A 138 -9.79 -14.00 10.93
CA PRO A 138 -10.27 -15.38 10.91
C PRO A 138 -11.78 -15.53 10.69
N THR A 139 -12.57 -14.58 11.18
CA THR A 139 -14.04 -14.63 11.16
C THR A 139 -14.66 -13.86 10.01
N ALA A 140 -13.84 -13.26 9.13
CA ALA A 140 -14.34 -12.50 8.01
C ALA A 140 -14.90 -13.43 6.91
N PRO A 141 -16.04 -13.09 6.29
CA PRO A 141 -16.58 -13.85 5.17
C PRO A 141 -15.57 -13.95 4.02
N VAL A 142 -15.47 -15.12 3.41
CA VAL A 142 -14.67 -15.31 2.21
C VAL A 142 -15.33 -14.53 1.07
N LYS A 143 -14.59 -13.58 0.50
CA LYS A 143 -14.97 -12.80 -0.67
C LYS A 143 -13.87 -12.89 -1.71
N SER A 144 -14.24 -12.90 -2.98
CA SER A 144 -13.27 -12.74 -4.06
C SER A 144 -12.65 -11.34 -4.00
N LEU A 145 -11.44 -11.20 -4.56
CA LEU A 145 -10.75 -9.92 -4.62
C LEU A 145 -11.51 -8.90 -5.50
N ASN A 146 -12.17 -9.34 -6.57
CA ASN A 146 -13.10 -8.51 -7.35
C ASN A 146 -14.20 -7.88 -6.49
N GLU A 147 -14.87 -8.69 -5.66
CA GLU A 147 -15.91 -8.20 -4.75
C GLU A 147 -15.35 -7.22 -3.73
N LEU A 148 -14.15 -7.49 -3.20
CA LEU A 148 -13.48 -6.61 -2.24
C LEU A 148 -13.12 -5.26 -2.87
N PHE A 149 -12.50 -5.24 -4.06
CA PHE A 149 -12.20 -3.99 -4.77
C PHE A 149 -13.46 -3.21 -5.15
N SER A 150 -14.54 -3.90 -5.50
CA SER A 150 -15.81 -3.27 -5.88
C SER A 150 -16.54 -2.63 -4.69
N GLN A 151 -16.27 -3.07 -3.46
CA GLN A 151 -16.87 -2.53 -2.24
C GLN A 151 -16.18 -1.27 -1.72
N VAL A 152 -14.92 -1.02 -2.12
CA VAL A 152 -14.22 0.22 -1.80
C VAL A 152 -14.72 1.31 -2.74
N ALA A 153 -15.19 2.44 -2.20
CA ALA A 153 -15.68 3.57 -2.99
C ALA A 153 -14.55 4.23 -3.79
#